data_AF-A0A7C3P5U4-F1
#
_entry.id   AF-A0A7C3P5U4-F1
#
_cell.length_a   1.000
_cell.length_b   1.000
_cell.length_c   1.000
_cell.angle_alpha   90.00
_cell.angle_beta   90.00
_cell.angle_gamma   90.00
#
_symmetry.space_group_name_H-M   'P 1'
#
loop_
_entity.id
_entity.type
_entity.pdbx_description
1 polymer ?
#
loop_
_entity_poly.entity_id
_entity_poly.type
_entity_poly.pdbx_seq_one_letter_code
_entity_poly.pdbx_strand_id
1 'polypeptide(L)'
;MIGTRIPMIGRRKMGGRGREGGGGGGGTGENVCTPCVRGMDAIFSPPRMPAISWVQGNLPHLYTLVLWGATRQRVESSATTITVASIFRRKRQMSGDGSGRCRRREQETPAAAREFRGALMIETMQLGKIFHPLAWPLSLGGRGPARPVRALHAVSLRVERGETFGLVGPNGAGKTTLLKVLATLVSPSEGTARVHGADILREGAAVRRAVGLSVGDERTFYWRLSGRENLEFFAGLRGLPGRAVRRRVAAVLDLVGLTDLADDVVGRYSTGMRQRLALARALVADAPVLLLDEPTRSLDLLAAGAVRALIRRIARDEGRTVLLATHDLAEVGAVCDRAAILVGGRVREILAPPALTGDGLAAHYRALLEEADAASPVAGAS
;
A
#
# COMPACT_ATOMS: atom_id res chain seq x y z
N MET A 1 58.96 2.16 16.02
CA MET A 1 58.51 1.00 15.22
C MET A 1 57.26 1.40 14.47
N ILE A 2 57.36 1.45 13.13
CA ILE A 2 56.30 1.22 12.10
C ILE A 2 55.00 2.05 12.29
N GLY A 3 54.64 3.08 11.51
CA GLY A 3 55.15 3.59 10.24
C GLY A 3 54.51 2.89 9.02
N THR A 4 53.44 3.45 8.45
CA THR A 4 53.10 3.47 6.99
C THR A 4 51.75 4.17 6.79
N ARG A 5 51.69 5.45 6.34
CA ARG A 5 51.94 6.06 5.02
C ARG A 5 50.74 6.04 4.07
N ILE A 6 50.10 7.21 4.02
CA ILE A 6 49.27 7.77 2.96
C ILE A 6 50.08 7.89 1.65
N PRO A 7 49.50 7.66 0.47
CA PRO A 7 49.99 8.24 -0.77
C PRO A 7 49.04 9.35 -1.28
N MET A 8 49.58 10.57 -1.32
CA MET A 8 49.24 11.60 -2.30
C MET A 8 50.28 11.57 -3.42
N ILE A 9 49.93 12.16 -4.58
CA ILE A 9 50.69 12.37 -5.86
C ILE A 9 50.07 11.52 -7.00
N GLY A 10 49.69 12.06 -8.16
CA GLY A 10 49.98 13.37 -8.72
C GLY A 10 49.24 13.72 -10.01
N ARG A 11 49.49 14.97 -10.42
CA ARG A 11 48.93 15.74 -11.53
C ARG A 11 49.02 15.07 -12.90
N ARG A 12 48.01 15.32 -13.75
CA ARG A 12 48.23 15.62 -15.18
C ARG A 12 47.33 16.78 -15.64
N LYS A 13 47.98 17.83 -16.15
CA LYS A 13 47.43 18.90 -16.99
C LYS A 13 47.30 18.40 -18.44
N MET A 14 46.28 18.86 -19.16
CA MET A 14 46.21 19.24 -20.59
C MET A 14 44.82 19.90 -20.74
N GLY A 15 44.67 21.22 -20.85
CA GLY A 15 44.74 22.00 -22.11
C GLY A 15 43.59 21.57 -23.04
N GLY A 16 42.53 22.33 -23.36
CA GLY A 16 42.36 23.78 -23.47
C GLY A 16 42.10 24.14 -24.94
N ARG A 17 40.83 24.43 -25.31
CA ARG A 17 40.30 25.21 -26.46
C ARG A 17 38.79 24.85 -26.59
N GLY A 18 37.79 25.73 -26.63
CA GLY A 18 37.73 27.17 -26.83
C GLY A 18 36.96 27.51 -28.12
N ARG A 19 35.85 28.28 -27.97
CA ARG A 19 35.05 29.06 -28.96
C ARG A 19 33.85 28.36 -29.66
N GLU A 20 32.62 28.86 -29.42
CA GLU A 20 31.87 29.95 -30.12
C GLU A 20 31.55 29.56 -31.58
N GLY A 21 30.34 29.68 -32.15
CA GLY A 21 29.04 30.17 -31.71
C GLY A 21 28.03 30.11 -32.90
N GLY A 22 26.77 30.45 -32.63
CA GLY A 22 25.89 31.22 -33.54
C GLY A 22 25.19 30.57 -34.74
N GLY A 23 23.84 30.63 -34.72
CA GLY A 23 22.93 30.81 -35.88
C GLY A 23 22.73 29.59 -36.80
N GLY A 24 21.57 29.26 -37.35
CA GLY A 24 20.32 29.99 -37.57
C GLY A 24 19.81 29.60 -38.98
N GLY A 25 18.52 29.26 -39.11
CA GLY A 25 17.82 28.98 -40.38
C GLY A 25 18.09 27.57 -40.93
N GLY A 26 17.10 26.74 -41.25
CA GLY A 26 15.90 27.05 -42.04
C GLY A 26 16.04 26.26 -43.35
N GLY A 27 15.47 25.06 -43.41
CA GLY A 27 15.63 24.15 -44.54
C GLY A 27 14.57 23.06 -44.53
N THR A 28 13.55 23.30 -45.34
CA THR A 28 12.44 22.43 -45.76
C THR A 28 12.82 20.94 -45.87
N GLY A 29 12.16 20.10 -45.07
CA GLY A 29 12.22 18.65 -45.21
C GLY A 29 11.33 18.17 -46.36
N GLU A 30 11.98 17.73 -47.43
CA GLU A 30 11.38 16.90 -48.47
C GLU A 30 11.06 15.49 -47.96
N ASN A 31 10.06 14.91 -48.61
CA ASN A 31 9.47 13.61 -48.39
C ASN A 31 10.47 12.46 -48.23
N VAL A 32 10.28 11.64 -47.19
CA VAL A 32 10.70 10.23 -47.20
C VAL A 32 9.54 9.36 -46.73
N CYS A 33 8.85 8.77 -47.70
CA CYS A 33 7.97 7.63 -47.49
C CYS A 33 8.80 6.34 -47.35
N THR A 34 8.48 5.56 -46.31
CA THR A 34 8.71 4.09 -46.15
C THR A 34 10.15 3.60 -45.91
N PRO A 35 10.37 2.54 -45.07
CA PRO A 35 9.68 1.26 -45.18
C PRO A 35 9.08 0.69 -43.88
N CYS A 36 8.00 -0.06 -44.11
CA CYS A 36 7.53 -1.16 -43.28
C CYS A 36 8.66 -2.20 -43.09
N VAL A 37 8.56 -3.01 -42.03
CA VAL A 37 9.19 -4.33 -41.79
C VAL A 37 10.17 -4.39 -40.59
N ARG A 38 9.72 -5.18 -39.60
CA ARG A 38 10.45 -6.03 -38.62
C ARG A 38 11.32 -5.36 -37.55
N GLY A 39 10.86 -5.50 -36.31
CA GLY A 39 11.70 -5.33 -35.12
C GLY A 39 11.00 -5.62 -33.79
N MET A 40 10.03 -6.54 -33.72
CA MET A 40 9.35 -6.89 -32.46
C MET A 40 9.01 -8.39 -32.33
N ASP A 41 9.83 -9.28 -32.90
CA ASP A 41 9.69 -10.75 -32.75
C ASP A 41 10.87 -11.43 -32.03
N ALA A 42 11.72 -10.68 -31.32
CA ALA A 42 12.88 -11.24 -30.64
C ALA A 42 12.95 -10.92 -29.14
N ILE A 43 11.87 -11.13 -28.38
CA ILE A 43 11.93 -11.15 -26.89
C ILE A 43 11.18 -12.37 -26.28
N PHE A 44 10.44 -13.17 -27.06
CA PHE A 44 9.83 -14.40 -26.55
C PHE A 44 9.99 -15.57 -27.52
N SER A 45 11.20 -16.09 -27.64
CA SER A 45 11.42 -17.50 -28.01
C SER A 45 11.86 -18.27 -26.76
N PRO A 46 11.16 -19.34 -26.37
CA PRO A 46 11.63 -20.21 -25.28
C PRO A 46 12.90 -20.95 -25.73
N PRO A 47 13.92 -21.10 -24.87
CA PRO A 47 15.07 -21.94 -25.21
C PRO A 47 14.61 -23.40 -25.35
N ARG A 48 15.07 -24.07 -26.42
CA ARG A 48 14.99 -25.53 -26.55
C ARG A 48 15.94 -26.15 -25.52
N MET A 49 15.39 -26.77 -24.48
CA MET A 49 16.19 -27.66 -23.61
C MET A 49 16.21 -29.08 -24.20
N PRO A 50 17.35 -29.80 -24.08
CA PRO A 50 17.46 -31.18 -24.54
C PRO A 50 16.67 -32.12 -23.64
N ALA A 51 16.16 -33.21 -24.23
CA ALA A 51 15.51 -34.29 -23.51
C ALA A 51 16.50 -34.96 -22.55
N ILE A 52 16.18 -34.97 -21.24
CA ILE A 52 16.89 -35.75 -20.24
C ILE A 52 15.96 -36.90 -19.83
N SER A 53 16.51 -38.11 -19.92
CA SER A 53 15.91 -39.40 -19.62
C SER A 53 15.50 -39.52 -18.16
N TRP A 54 14.37 -40.19 -17.94
CA TRP A 54 13.91 -40.60 -16.62
C TRP A 54 14.81 -41.70 -16.07
N VAL A 55 15.45 -41.46 -14.93
CA VAL A 55 16.04 -42.51 -14.09
C VAL A 55 15.18 -42.64 -12.84
N GLN A 56 14.58 -43.82 -12.67
CA GLN A 56 13.87 -44.25 -11.46
C GLN A 56 14.85 -44.31 -10.27
N GLY A 57 14.46 -43.76 -9.13
CA GLY A 57 15.18 -43.87 -7.86
C GLY A 57 14.30 -43.49 -6.67
N ASN A 58 14.28 -44.37 -5.66
CA ASN A 58 13.32 -44.46 -4.55
C ASN A 58 13.22 -43.26 -3.57
N LEU A 59 11.98 -42.98 -3.14
CA LEU A 59 11.39 -42.66 -1.79
C LEU A 59 12.31 -42.46 -0.55
N PRO A 60 11.83 -41.89 0.60
CA PRO A 60 10.49 -41.39 0.98
C PRO A 60 10.44 -40.05 1.76
N HIS A 61 9.26 -39.44 1.93
CA HIS A 61 8.72 -39.12 3.27
C HIS A 61 7.25 -38.68 3.18
N LEU A 62 6.43 -39.37 3.97
CA LEU A 62 4.99 -39.25 4.13
C LEU A 62 4.60 -37.88 4.69
N TYR A 63 3.40 -37.40 4.32
CA TYR A 63 2.33 -36.91 5.21
C TYR A 63 1.33 -36.05 4.43
N THR A 64 0.40 -36.67 3.68
CA THR A 64 -0.96 -36.12 3.47
C THR A 64 -1.86 -37.16 2.80
N LEU A 65 -2.44 -38.07 3.59
CA LEU A 65 -3.52 -38.94 3.12
C LEU A 65 -4.29 -39.55 4.28
N VAL A 66 -5.06 -38.74 5.00
CA VAL A 66 -6.15 -39.22 5.86
C VAL A 66 -7.29 -38.19 5.81
N LEU A 67 -8.47 -38.66 5.38
CA LEU A 67 -9.79 -38.02 5.35
C LEU A 67 -10.16 -37.17 4.11
N TRP A 68 -10.27 -37.84 2.97
CA TRP A 68 -11.35 -37.52 2.02
C TRP A 68 -12.18 -38.78 1.79
N GLY A 69 -13.23 -38.94 2.60
CA GLY A 69 -14.14 -40.07 2.53
C GLY A 69 -15.47 -39.73 3.19
N ALA A 70 -16.51 -39.69 2.37
CA ALA A 70 -17.94 -39.68 2.72
C ALA A 70 -18.54 -38.36 3.26
N THR A 71 -19.02 -37.53 2.32
CA THR A 71 -20.45 -37.20 2.23
C THR A 71 -20.76 -36.71 0.82
N ARG A 72 -21.37 -37.59 0.02
CA ARG A 72 -21.98 -37.25 -1.27
C ARG A 72 -23.18 -36.35 -1.01
N GLN A 73 -23.07 -35.07 -1.35
CA GLN A 73 -24.22 -34.24 -1.71
C GLN A 73 -23.84 -33.40 -2.92
N ARG A 74 -24.64 -33.57 -3.99
CA ARG A 74 -24.53 -32.83 -5.25
C ARG A 74 -24.63 -31.33 -4.97
N VAL A 75 -23.60 -30.60 -5.39
CA VAL A 75 -23.74 -29.20 -5.78
C VAL A 75 -23.20 -29.12 -7.20
N GLU A 76 -24.12 -29.08 -8.17
CA GLU A 76 -23.83 -28.63 -9.53
C GLU A 76 -23.48 -27.14 -9.45
N SER A 77 -22.23 -26.79 -9.79
CA SER A 77 -21.83 -25.41 -10.09
C SER A 77 -20.53 -25.43 -10.88
N SER A 78 -20.62 -24.97 -12.12
CA SER A 78 -19.59 -24.96 -13.16
C SER A 78 -18.24 -24.39 -12.70
N ALA A 79 -17.23 -25.24 -12.59
CA ALA A 79 -15.85 -24.82 -12.44
C ALA A 79 -15.32 -24.27 -13.77
N THR A 80 -15.24 -22.93 -13.88
CA THR A 80 -14.45 -22.29 -14.94
C THR A 80 -13.10 -21.90 -14.36
N THR A 81 -12.11 -22.79 -14.49
CA THR A 81 -10.71 -22.49 -14.20
C THR A 81 -10.19 -21.52 -15.27
N ILE A 82 -10.19 -20.22 -14.98
CA ILE A 82 -9.60 -19.20 -15.86
C ILE A 82 -8.09 -19.17 -15.60
N THR A 83 -7.34 -20.00 -16.31
CA THR A 83 -5.87 -19.88 -16.38
C THR A 83 -5.51 -18.59 -17.11
N VAL A 84 -4.52 -17.84 -16.64
CA VAL A 84 -4.07 -16.54 -17.23
C VAL A 84 -3.77 -16.62 -18.75
N ALA A 85 -3.46 -17.81 -19.27
CA ALA A 85 -3.30 -18.07 -20.71
C ALA A 85 -4.60 -17.92 -21.54
N SER A 86 -5.78 -18.06 -20.94
CA SER A 86 -7.08 -17.94 -21.60
C SER A 86 -7.48 -16.48 -21.90
N ILE A 87 -6.94 -15.52 -21.15
CA ILE A 87 -7.13 -14.08 -21.41
C ILE A 87 -6.35 -13.65 -22.67
N PHE A 88 -5.22 -14.32 -22.98
CA PHE A 88 -4.41 -14.01 -24.16
C PHE A 88 -4.84 -14.75 -25.44
N ARG A 89 -5.49 -15.91 -25.35
CA ARG A 89 -6.00 -16.63 -26.55
C ARG A 89 -7.18 -15.95 -27.24
N ARG A 90 -7.96 -15.12 -26.54
CA ARG A 90 -9.06 -14.35 -27.16
C ARG A 90 -8.62 -13.22 -28.09
N LYS A 91 -7.33 -12.87 -28.14
CA LYS A 91 -6.81 -11.79 -29.00
C LYS A 91 -6.27 -12.25 -30.37
N ARG A 92 -6.20 -13.55 -30.65
CA ARG A 92 -5.69 -14.09 -31.93
C ARG A 92 -6.76 -14.62 -32.89
N GLN A 93 -8.04 -14.52 -32.54
CA GLN A 93 -9.15 -15.03 -33.36
C GLN A 93 -10.04 -13.94 -33.97
N MET A 94 -9.55 -12.70 -34.03
CA MET A 94 -10.23 -11.59 -34.72
C MET A 94 -9.29 -10.98 -35.77
N SER A 95 -9.09 -11.72 -36.84
CA SER A 95 -8.47 -11.25 -38.08
C SER A 95 -9.22 -11.89 -39.26
N GLY A 96 -9.94 -11.05 -40.01
CA GLY A 96 -10.89 -11.37 -41.08
C GLY A 96 -12.33 -11.24 -40.54
N ASP A 97 -13.19 -10.30 -40.93
CA ASP A 97 -13.53 -9.87 -42.28
C ASP A 97 -14.24 -8.49 -42.23
N GLY A 98 -14.35 -7.84 -43.40
CA GLY A 98 -14.70 -6.44 -43.54
C GLY A 98 -16.12 -6.01 -43.14
N SER A 99 -16.27 -4.68 -43.00
CA SER A 99 -17.52 -3.91 -43.01
C SER A 99 -18.44 -3.94 -41.79
N GLY A 100 -17.93 -4.26 -40.59
CA GLY A 100 -18.63 -3.96 -39.35
C GLY A 100 -18.24 -2.58 -38.82
N ARG A 101 -19.07 -1.55 -39.02
CA ARG A 101 -18.91 -0.23 -38.36
C ARG A 101 -19.05 -0.44 -36.84
N CYS A 102 -17.94 -0.78 -36.19
CA CYS A 102 -17.85 -0.92 -34.74
C CYS A 102 -18.12 0.46 -34.16
N ARG A 103 -19.37 0.71 -33.76
CA ARG A 103 -19.69 1.85 -32.91
C ARG A 103 -18.77 1.70 -31.72
N ARG A 104 -17.74 2.56 -31.64
CA ARG A 104 -17.08 2.86 -30.38
C ARG A 104 -18.22 3.18 -29.44
N ARG A 105 -18.55 2.23 -28.57
CA ARG A 105 -19.21 2.56 -27.32
C ARG A 105 -18.21 3.52 -26.70
N GLU A 106 -18.48 4.81 -26.81
CA GLU A 106 -17.83 5.81 -25.98
C GLU A 106 -17.94 5.24 -24.58
N GLN A 107 -16.82 4.69 -24.11
CA GLN A 107 -16.65 4.43 -22.70
C GLN A 107 -16.82 5.82 -22.13
N GLU A 108 -17.98 6.03 -21.51
CA GLU A 108 -18.27 7.18 -20.69
C GLU A 108 -16.96 7.56 -20.01
N THR A 109 -16.48 8.75 -20.35
CA THR A 109 -15.38 9.40 -19.65
C THR A 109 -15.69 9.19 -18.17
N PRO A 110 -14.79 8.58 -17.37
CA PRO A 110 -15.13 8.11 -16.05
C PRO A 110 -15.76 9.28 -15.32
N ALA A 111 -17.07 9.13 -15.05
CA ALA A 111 -17.92 10.18 -14.53
C ALA A 111 -17.12 10.95 -13.50
N ALA A 112 -16.93 12.25 -13.77
CA ALA A 112 -16.28 13.20 -12.89
C ALA A 112 -16.64 12.79 -11.45
N ALA A 113 -15.62 12.35 -10.70
CA ALA A 113 -15.80 11.92 -9.33
C ALA A 113 -16.66 13.00 -8.68
N ARG A 114 -17.90 12.67 -8.28
CA ARG A 114 -18.81 13.63 -7.66
C ARG A 114 -17.98 14.37 -6.63
N GLU A 115 -17.77 15.66 -6.86
CA GLU A 115 -16.89 16.46 -6.02
C GLU A 115 -17.56 16.50 -4.66
N PHE A 116 -17.13 15.61 -3.77
CA PHE A 116 -17.64 15.58 -2.42
C PHE A 116 -17.19 16.90 -1.80
N ARG A 117 -18.14 17.75 -1.42
CA ARG A 117 -17.89 19.06 -0.79
C ARG A 117 -18.09 19.03 0.72
N GLY A 118 -18.29 17.85 1.30
CA GLY A 118 -18.43 17.69 2.73
C GLY A 118 -17.14 18.04 3.47
N ALA A 119 -17.28 18.68 4.63
CA ALA A 119 -16.20 18.94 5.56
C ALA A 119 -15.69 17.65 6.22
N LEU A 120 -16.59 16.68 6.49
CA LEU A 120 -16.24 15.41 7.12
C LEU A 120 -15.78 14.37 6.09
N MET A 121 -14.52 13.98 6.18
CA MET A 121 -13.89 13.03 5.25
C MET A 121 -13.87 11.61 5.80
N ILE A 122 -13.80 11.44 7.11
CA ILE A 122 -13.96 10.15 7.78
C ILE A 122 -14.94 10.33 8.94
N GLU A 123 -15.95 9.48 8.99
CA GLU A 123 -16.88 9.41 10.11
C GLU A 123 -17.06 7.95 10.51
N THR A 124 -16.94 7.65 11.81
CA THR A 124 -17.33 6.36 12.38
C THR A 124 -18.35 6.58 13.47
N MET A 125 -19.34 5.70 13.55
CA MET A 125 -20.37 5.72 14.59
C MET A 125 -20.45 4.34 15.22
N GLN A 126 -20.04 4.26 16.49
CA GLN A 126 -20.05 3.05 17.31
C GLN A 126 -19.44 1.82 16.61
N LEU A 127 -18.36 2.04 15.86
CA LEU A 127 -17.75 1.00 15.04
C LEU A 127 -17.12 -0.09 15.91
N GLY A 128 -17.51 -1.34 15.68
CA GLY A 128 -17.03 -2.50 16.42
C GLY A 128 -16.46 -3.57 15.50
N LYS A 129 -15.46 -4.32 16.00
CA LYS A 129 -14.90 -5.47 15.28
C LYS A 129 -14.54 -6.58 16.25
N ILE A 130 -15.11 -7.76 16.00
CA ILE A 130 -14.80 -9.01 16.69
C ILE A 130 -14.19 -9.97 15.67
N PHE A 131 -13.07 -10.60 16.05
CA PHE A 131 -12.45 -11.69 15.32
C PHE A 131 -12.79 -13.01 16.02
N HIS A 132 -13.45 -13.89 15.27
CA HIS A 132 -13.70 -15.26 15.70
C HIS A 132 -12.57 -16.12 15.17
N PRO A 133 -11.72 -16.69 16.03
CA PRO A 133 -10.71 -17.63 15.59
C PRO A 133 -11.39 -18.87 15.01
N LEU A 134 -10.81 -19.41 13.94
CA LEU A 134 -11.28 -20.66 13.36
C LEU A 134 -11.11 -21.78 14.39
N ALA A 135 -12.21 -22.45 14.72
CA ALA A 135 -12.18 -23.63 15.58
C ALA A 135 -11.43 -24.74 14.82
N TRP A 136 -10.25 -25.11 15.32
CA TRP A 136 -9.55 -26.29 14.83
C TRP A 136 -10.24 -27.53 15.40
N PRO A 137 -10.48 -28.60 14.62
CA PRO A 137 -11.08 -29.81 15.15
C PRO A 137 -10.18 -30.44 16.23
N LEU A 138 -10.79 -30.75 17.38
CA LEU A 138 -10.13 -31.35 18.55
C LEU A 138 -9.41 -32.68 18.23
N SER A 139 -9.78 -33.33 17.12
CA SER A 139 -9.21 -34.61 16.65
C SER A 139 -7.75 -34.52 16.17
N LEU A 140 -7.19 -33.33 16.00
CA LEU A 140 -5.81 -33.12 15.52
C LEU A 140 -4.89 -32.51 16.60
N GLY A 141 -5.19 -32.73 17.88
CA GLY A 141 -4.33 -32.30 19.00
C GLY A 141 -4.21 -30.77 19.17
N GLY A 142 -5.11 -30.00 18.56
CA GLY A 142 -5.13 -28.55 18.67
C GLY A 142 -5.64 -28.08 20.02
N ARG A 143 -5.07 -26.99 20.54
CA ARG A 143 -5.64 -26.23 21.67
C ARG A 143 -7.10 -25.90 21.35
N GLY A 144 -7.98 -26.00 22.36
CA GLY A 144 -9.42 -25.71 22.22
C GLY A 144 -9.71 -24.35 21.57
N PRO A 145 -10.95 -24.10 21.12
CA PRO A 145 -11.28 -22.91 20.33
C PRO A 145 -10.81 -21.65 21.06
N ALA A 146 -9.94 -20.88 20.41
CA ALA A 146 -9.47 -19.62 20.97
C ALA A 146 -10.68 -18.69 21.23
N ARG A 147 -10.60 -17.87 22.28
CA ARG A 147 -11.70 -16.95 22.60
C ARG A 147 -11.83 -15.88 21.50
N PRO A 148 -13.05 -15.44 21.14
CA PRO A 148 -13.23 -14.31 20.25
C PRO A 148 -12.48 -13.09 20.77
N VAL A 149 -11.74 -12.41 19.88
CA VAL A 149 -10.97 -11.22 20.24
C VAL A 149 -11.71 -9.99 19.69
N ARG A 150 -12.16 -9.13 20.59
CA ARG A 150 -12.76 -7.84 20.20
C ARG A 150 -11.62 -6.84 20.00
N ALA A 151 -11.43 -6.41 18.76
CA ALA A 151 -10.36 -5.51 18.35
C ALA A 151 -10.79 -4.04 18.34
N LEU A 152 -12.09 -3.76 18.15
CA LEU A 152 -12.67 -2.43 18.20
C LEU A 152 -13.98 -2.47 19.00
N HIS A 153 -14.19 -1.45 19.83
CA HIS A 153 -15.28 -1.35 20.79
C HIS A 153 -15.95 0.03 20.67
N ALA A 154 -17.05 0.10 19.91
CA ALA A 154 -17.88 1.30 19.76
C ALA A 154 -17.09 2.58 19.39
N VAL A 155 -16.11 2.46 18.49
CA VAL A 155 -15.23 3.55 18.08
C VAL A 155 -16.03 4.59 17.27
N SER A 156 -16.07 5.82 17.78
CA SER A 156 -16.70 6.96 17.12
C SER A 156 -15.67 8.08 16.93
N LEU A 157 -15.44 8.50 15.70
CA LEU A 157 -14.46 9.52 15.34
C LEU A 157 -14.92 10.32 14.12
N ARG A 158 -14.43 11.56 14.03
CA ARG A 158 -14.68 12.48 12.93
C ARG A 158 -13.39 13.16 12.53
N VAL A 159 -13.04 13.02 11.25
CA VAL A 159 -11.87 13.66 10.63
C VAL A 159 -12.32 14.60 9.55
N GLU A 160 -11.84 15.83 9.62
CA GLU A 160 -12.20 16.91 8.70
C GLU A 160 -11.29 16.94 7.47
N ARG A 161 -11.74 17.62 6.43
CA ARG A 161 -10.98 17.77 5.19
C ARG A 161 -9.69 18.55 5.42
N GLY A 162 -8.60 18.01 4.91
CA GLY A 162 -7.27 18.64 4.99
C GLY A 162 -6.61 18.49 6.36
N GLU A 163 -7.30 17.86 7.32
CA GLU A 163 -6.78 17.59 8.64
C GLU A 163 -5.82 16.39 8.61
N THR A 164 -4.75 16.48 9.39
CA THR A 164 -3.94 15.32 9.78
C THR A 164 -4.37 14.86 11.17
N PHE A 165 -5.07 13.73 11.22
CA PHE A 165 -5.59 13.15 12.45
C PHE A 165 -4.74 11.96 12.90
N GLY A 166 -4.24 12.02 14.12
CA GLY A 166 -3.47 10.96 14.76
C GLY A 166 -4.36 9.91 15.43
N LEU A 167 -3.97 8.65 15.34
CA LEU A 167 -4.51 7.55 16.12
C LEU A 167 -3.35 6.95 16.90
N VAL A 168 -3.24 7.32 18.18
CA VAL A 168 -2.12 6.92 19.04
C VAL A 168 -2.54 5.86 20.04
N GLY A 169 -1.69 4.86 20.26
CA GLY A 169 -1.99 3.80 21.21
C GLY A 169 -0.93 2.70 21.20
N PRO A 170 -0.94 1.78 22.16
CA PRO A 170 0.01 0.68 22.21
C PRO A 170 -0.23 -0.33 21.07
N ASN A 171 0.70 -1.28 20.92
CA ASN A 171 0.50 -2.42 20.04
C ASN A 171 -0.72 -3.23 20.48
N GLY A 172 -1.52 -3.70 19.53
CA GLY A 172 -2.76 -4.42 19.84
C GLY A 172 -3.95 -3.53 20.23
N ALA A 173 -3.80 -2.20 20.32
CA ALA A 173 -4.91 -1.30 20.64
C ALA A 173 -6.04 -1.26 19.59
N GLY A 174 -5.84 -1.83 18.40
CA GLY A 174 -6.84 -1.85 17.33
C GLY A 174 -6.58 -0.84 16.19
N LYS A 175 -5.47 -0.10 16.21
CA LYS A 175 -5.13 0.94 15.21
C LYS A 175 -5.16 0.43 13.76
N THR A 176 -4.32 -0.57 13.46
CA THR A 176 -4.28 -1.23 12.14
C THR A 176 -5.63 -1.84 11.75
N THR A 177 -6.38 -2.38 12.72
CA THR A 177 -7.73 -2.92 12.47
C THR A 177 -8.68 -1.82 12.00
N LEU A 178 -8.68 -0.66 12.66
CA LEU A 178 -9.52 0.47 12.28
C LEU A 178 -9.17 0.96 10.86
N LEU A 179 -7.88 1.12 10.54
CA LEU A 179 -7.46 1.50 9.19
C LEU A 179 -7.91 0.48 8.14
N LYS A 180 -7.79 -0.83 8.43
CA LYS A 180 -8.26 -1.89 7.53
C LYS A 180 -9.78 -1.87 7.33
N VAL A 181 -10.54 -1.54 8.36
CA VAL A 181 -12.00 -1.38 8.26
C VAL A 181 -12.36 -0.18 7.37
N LEU A 182 -11.73 0.97 7.60
CA LEU A 182 -11.94 2.18 6.78
C LEU A 182 -11.50 1.98 5.32
N ALA A 183 -10.48 1.15 5.07
CA ALA A 183 -10.03 0.77 3.75
C ALA A 183 -10.90 -0.31 3.08
N THR A 184 -11.97 -0.79 3.73
CA THR A 184 -12.84 -1.90 3.28
C THR A 184 -12.15 -3.26 3.14
N LEU A 185 -10.98 -3.43 3.77
CA LEU A 185 -10.24 -4.69 3.79
C LEU A 185 -10.80 -5.67 4.84
N VAL A 186 -11.44 -5.14 5.87
CA VAL A 186 -12.07 -5.91 6.94
C VAL A 186 -13.46 -5.36 7.18
N SER A 187 -14.49 -6.22 7.13
CA SER A 187 -15.85 -5.78 7.47
C SER A 187 -15.98 -5.56 8.98
N PRO A 188 -16.60 -4.45 9.42
CA PRO A 188 -16.97 -4.25 10.82
C PRO A 188 -17.97 -5.33 11.26
N SER A 189 -17.98 -5.62 12.56
CA SER A 189 -19.00 -6.47 13.19
C SER A 189 -20.22 -5.65 13.62
N GLU A 190 -20.01 -4.38 13.96
CA GLU A 190 -21.01 -3.48 14.53
C GLU A 190 -20.76 -2.05 14.06
N GLY A 191 -21.78 -1.21 14.13
CA GLY A 191 -21.69 0.22 13.83
C GLY A 191 -21.60 0.53 12.33
N THR A 192 -21.34 1.80 12.03
CA THR A 192 -21.25 2.29 10.65
C THR A 192 -20.03 3.18 10.47
N ALA A 193 -19.54 3.28 9.23
CA ALA A 193 -18.51 4.23 8.87
C ALA A 193 -18.71 4.75 7.45
N ARG A 194 -18.30 5.99 7.24
CA ARG A 194 -18.27 6.66 5.94
C ARG A 194 -16.89 7.23 5.69
N VAL A 195 -16.43 7.11 4.45
CA VAL A 195 -15.17 7.70 3.99
C VAL A 195 -15.45 8.44 2.69
N HIS A 196 -15.08 9.72 2.64
CA HIS A 196 -15.35 10.60 1.51
C HIS A 196 -16.84 10.58 1.10
N GLY A 197 -17.72 10.61 2.11
CA GLY A 197 -19.17 10.57 1.94
C GLY A 197 -19.78 9.20 1.61
N ALA A 198 -18.97 8.20 1.24
CA ALA A 198 -19.42 6.87 0.85
C ALA A 198 -19.44 5.89 2.04
N ASP A 199 -20.48 5.08 2.14
CA ASP A 199 -20.60 4.04 3.17
C ASP A 199 -19.64 2.86 2.91
N ILE A 200 -18.90 2.41 3.94
CA ILE A 200 -17.87 1.37 3.77
C ILE A 200 -18.42 -0.02 3.43
N LEU A 201 -19.67 -0.32 3.77
CA LEU A 201 -20.31 -1.61 3.51
C LEU A 201 -21.07 -1.58 2.18
N ARG A 202 -21.84 -0.52 1.93
CA ARG A 202 -22.71 -0.39 0.75
C ARG A 202 -21.96 0.12 -0.49
N GLU A 203 -20.97 0.98 -0.30
CA GLU A 203 -20.31 1.73 -1.37
C GLU A 203 -18.79 1.47 -1.39
N GLY A 204 -18.35 0.27 -1.01
CA GLY A 204 -16.94 -0.03 -0.82
C GLY A 204 -16.04 0.21 -2.05
N ALA A 205 -16.58 0.11 -3.27
CA ALA A 205 -15.82 0.47 -4.48
C ALA A 205 -15.54 1.98 -4.59
N ALA A 206 -16.47 2.84 -4.15
CA ALA A 206 -16.26 4.28 -4.07
C ALA A 206 -15.22 4.61 -2.98
N VAL A 207 -15.35 3.99 -1.80
CA VAL A 207 -14.37 4.15 -0.70
C VAL A 207 -12.97 3.74 -1.14
N ARG A 208 -12.81 2.56 -1.76
CA ARG A 208 -11.49 2.12 -2.22
C ARG A 208 -10.87 3.13 -3.18
N ARG A 209 -11.63 3.75 -4.09
CA ARG A 209 -11.11 4.78 -5.01
C ARG A 209 -10.68 6.06 -4.28
N ALA A 210 -11.34 6.40 -3.17
CA ALA A 210 -11.07 7.59 -2.39
C ALA A 210 -9.97 7.43 -1.31
N VAL A 211 -9.43 6.21 -1.13
CA VAL A 211 -8.47 5.89 -0.05
C VAL A 211 -7.13 5.40 -0.60
N GLY A 212 -6.03 6.02 -0.18
CA GLY A 212 -4.67 5.49 -0.29
C GLY A 212 -4.26 4.84 1.03
N LEU A 213 -3.74 3.62 0.99
CA LEU A 213 -3.39 2.86 2.21
C LEU A 213 -1.90 2.48 2.22
N SER A 214 -1.19 2.94 3.25
CA SER A 214 0.16 2.50 3.60
C SER A 214 0.09 1.60 4.84
N VAL A 215 0.56 0.36 4.71
CA VAL A 215 0.72 -0.57 5.84
C VAL A 215 2.14 -1.12 5.79
N GLY A 216 2.88 -1.00 6.89
CA GLY A 216 4.29 -1.39 6.98
C GLY A 216 4.58 -2.90 7.07
N ASP A 217 3.62 -3.77 6.73
CA ASP A 217 3.83 -5.22 6.81
C ASP A 217 4.69 -5.72 5.63
N GLU A 218 5.63 -6.63 5.90
CA GLU A 218 6.65 -7.16 5.00
C GLU A 218 6.06 -7.91 3.79
N ARG A 219 4.79 -8.32 3.86
CA ARG A 219 4.11 -9.10 2.80
C ARG A 219 3.32 -8.26 1.80
N THR A 220 3.56 -6.96 1.79
CA THR A 220 2.76 -6.00 1.03
C THR A 220 3.17 -5.87 -0.45
N PHE A 221 4.35 -6.38 -0.81
CA PHE A 221 4.97 -6.21 -2.13
C PHE A 221 5.34 -7.52 -2.81
N TYR A 222 5.39 -7.49 -4.14
CA TYR A 222 5.98 -8.56 -4.94
C TYR A 222 7.49 -8.43 -4.89
N TRP A 223 8.13 -9.26 -4.04
CA TRP A 223 9.57 -9.22 -3.76
C TRP A 223 10.47 -9.45 -4.98
N ARG A 224 9.95 -10.08 -6.04
CA ARG A 224 10.67 -10.35 -7.30
C ARG A 224 10.57 -9.21 -8.31
N LEU A 225 9.67 -8.25 -8.09
CA LEU A 225 9.51 -7.08 -8.94
C LEU A 225 10.33 -5.91 -8.37
N SER A 226 10.70 -4.97 -9.24
CA SER A 226 11.34 -3.73 -8.82
C SER A 226 10.38 -2.83 -8.04
N GLY A 227 10.92 -1.81 -7.35
CA GLY A 227 10.09 -0.79 -6.71
C GLY A 227 9.15 -0.11 -7.70
N ARG A 228 9.66 0.24 -8.88
CA ARG A 228 8.89 0.83 -9.98
C ARG A 228 7.79 -0.11 -10.45
N GLU A 229 8.11 -1.36 -10.76
CA GLU A 229 7.15 -2.36 -11.24
C GLU A 229 6.03 -2.62 -10.22
N ASN A 230 6.36 -2.67 -8.93
CA ASN A 230 5.36 -2.77 -7.87
C ASN A 230 4.40 -1.58 -7.90
N LEU A 231 4.92 -0.35 -7.97
CA LEU A 231 4.08 0.85 -8.00
C LEU A 231 3.24 0.95 -9.28
N GLU A 232 3.81 0.60 -10.43
CA GLU A 232 3.08 0.56 -11.71
C GLU A 232 1.95 -0.48 -11.69
N PHE A 233 2.19 -1.64 -11.07
CA PHE A 233 1.15 -2.65 -10.87
C PHE A 233 -0.02 -2.11 -10.04
N PHE A 234 0.26 -1.53 -8.87
CA PHE A 234 -0.80 -0.98 -8.01
C PHE A 234 -1.51 0.24 -8.63
N ALA A 235 -0.79 1.08 -9.39
CA ALA A 235 -1.39 2.15 -10.17
C ALA A 235 -2.32 1.62 -11.27
N GLY A 236 -1.92 0.54 -11.94
CA GLY A 236 -2.71 -0.12 -12.98
C GLY A 236 -4.02 -0.68 -12.45
N LEU A 237 -4.04 -1.22 -11.23
CA LEU A 237 -5.27 -1.68 -10.56
C LEU A 237 -6.28 -0.54 -10.31
N ARG A 238 -5.85 0.72 -10.37
CA ARG A 238 -6.72 1.90 -10.27
C ARG A 238 -7.31 2.36 -11.61
N GLY A 239 -6.96 1.71 -12.73
CA GLY A 239 -7.44 2.08 -14.06
C GLY A 239 -6.76 3.31 -14.65
N LEU A 240 -5.59 3.71 -14.12
CA LEU A 240 -4.81 4.82 -14.68
C LEU A 240 -4.21 4.41 -16.05
N PRO A 241 -4.20 5.28 -17.07
CA PRO A 241 -3.61 4.97 -18.37
C PRO A 241 -2.08 4.89 -18.28
N GLY A 242 -1.46 3.96 -19.02
CA GLY A 242 -0.05 3.59 -18.84
C GLY A 242 0.97 4.74 -18.88
N ARG A 243 0.75 5.79 -19.70
CA ARG A 243 1.63 6.98 -19.71
C ARG A 243 1.47 7.83 -18.44
N ALA A 244 0.24 7.98 -17.95
CA ALA A 244 -0.04 8.70 -16.70
C ALA A 244 0.51 7.93 -15.49
N VAL A 245 0.39 6.60 -15.50
CA VAL A 245 0.99 5.71 -14.49
C VAL A 245 2.49 5.96 -14.38
N ARG A 246 3.24 5.84 -15.48
CA ARG A 246 4.70 6.03 -15.44
C ARG A 246 5.13 7.40 -14.91
N ARG A 247 4.44 8.46 -15.35
CA ARG A 247 4.69 9.82 -14.84
C ARG A 247 4.42 9.94 -13.34
N ARG A 248 3.29 9.39 -12.88
CA ARG A 248 2.90 9.43 -11.47
C ARG A 248 3.86 8.62 -10.60
N VAL A 249 4.24 7.43 -11.05
CA VAL A 249 5.20 6.55 -10.36
C VAL A 249 6.56 7.23 -10.24
N ALA A 250 7.07 7.83 -11.31
CA ALA A 250 8.33 8.58 -11.26
C ALA A 250 8.27 9.75 -10.26
N ALA A 251 7.20 10.55 -10.28
CA ALA A 251 7.03 11.66 -9.34
C ALA A 251 6.94 11.18 -7.89
N VAL A 252 6.25 10.07 -7.63
CA VAL A 252 6.10 9.55 -6.26
C VAL A 252 7.40 8.91 -5.75
N LEU A 253 8.14 8.19 -6.60
CA LEU A 253 9.46 7.65 -6.25
C LEU A 253 10.43 8.77 -5.84
N ASP A 254 10.37 9.90 -6.53
CA ASP A 254 11.14 11.10 -6.19
C ASP A 254 10.75 11.67 -4.83
N LEU A 255 9.44 11.84 -4.59
CA LEU A 255 8.92 12.33 -3.30
C LEU A 255 9.38 11.49 -2.09
N VAL A 256 9.53 10.18 -2.26
CA VAL A 256 9.99 9.28 -1.18
C VAL A 256 11.49 8.98 -1.22
N GLY A 257 12.24 9.62 -2.12
CA GLY A 257 13.70 9.46 -2.25
C GLY A 257 14.13 8.04 -2.65
N LEU A 258 13.38 7.38 -3.52
CA LEU A 258 13.68 6.03 -4.04
C LEU A 258 14.01 6.00 -5.53
N THR A 259 14.17 7.16 -6.19
CA THR A 259 14.44 7.25 -7.64
C THR A 259 15.62 6.40 -8.10
N ASP A 260 16.77 6.50 -7.43
CA ASP A 260 18.00 5.82 -7.83
C ASP A 260 17.94 4.29 -7.63
N LEU A 261 17.04 3.84 -6.77
CA LEU A 261 16.86 2.43 -6.40
C LEU A 261 15.56 1.86 -6.98
N ALA A 262 14.86 2.61 -7.82
CA ALA A 262 13.54 2.28 -8.30
C ALA A 262 13.50 0.98 -9.10
N ASP A 263 14.59 0.68 -9.82
CA ASP A 263 14.71 -0.48 -10.70
C ASP A 263 15.36 -1.69 -10.00
N ASP A 264 15.76 -1.54 -8.73
CA ASP A 264 16.19 -2.66 -7.89
C ASP A 264 14.99 -3.49 -7.42
N VAL A 265 15.18 -4.81 -7.34
CA VAL A 265 14.18 -5.74 -6.82
C VAL A 265 13.87 -5.48 -5.34
N VAL A 266 12.58 -5.44 -4.99
CA VAL A 266 12.13 -5.13 -3.62
C VAL A 266 12.67 -6.12 -2.58
N GLY A 267 12.99 -7.35 -2.98
CA GLY A 267 13.66 -8.33 -2.11
C GLY A 267 15.02 -7.86 -1.56
N ARG A 268 15.70 -6.90 -2.21
CA ARG A 268 16.97 -6.32 -1.75
C ARG A 268 16.80 -5.03 -0.94
N TYR A 269 15.59 -4.50 -0.84
CA TYR A 269 15.34 -3.25 -0.12
C TYR A 269 15.62 -3.45 1.36
N SER A 270 16.15 -2.41 2.02
CA SER A 270 16.14 -2.38 3.48
C SER A 270 14.71 -2.24 4.01
N THR A 271 14.49 -2.51 5.30
CA THR A 271 13.18 -2.30 5.93
C THR A 271 12.69 -0.86 5.76
N GLY A 272 13.58 0.13 5.92
CA GLY A 272 13.23 1.53 5.71
C GLY A 272 12.92 1.89 4.25
N MET A 273 13.58 1.25 3.28
CA MET A 273 13.23 1.40 1.86
C MET A 273 11.85 0.80 1.56
N ARG A 274 11.52 -0.38 2.12
CA ARG A 274 10.18 -0.97 2.00
C ARG A 274 9.11 -0.06 2.62
N GLN A 275 9.43 0.57 3.75
CA GLN A 275 8.53 1.52 4.41
C GLN A 275 8.24 2.74 3.53
N ARG A 276 9.29 3.34 2.93
CA ARG A 276 9.14 4.45 1.98
C ARG A 276 8.37 4.03 0.73
N LEU A 277 8.56 2.79 0.26
CA LEU A 277 7.79 2.22 -0.84
C LEU A 277 6.31 2.02 -0.47
N ALA A 278 5.99 1.66 0.78
CA ALA A 278 4.61 1.55 1.29
C ALA A 278 3.90 2.91 1.27
N LEU A 279 4.60 3.96 1.70
CA LEU A 279 4.11 5.32 1.57
C LEU A 279 3.89 5.70 0.11
N ALA A 280 4.88 5.43 -0.77
CA ALA A 280 4.75 5.68 -2.21
C ALA A 280 3.51 4.99 -2.80
N ARG A 281 3.23 3.74 -2.44
CA ARG A 281 2.04 3.03 -2.92
C ARG A 281 0.74 3.73 -2.54
N ALA A 282 0.65 4.28 -1.33
CA ALA A 282 -0.51 5.07 -0.91
C ALA A 282 -0.65 6.36 -1.74
N LEU A 283 0.47 7.03 -2.04
CA LEU A 283 0.50 8.29 -2.78
C LEU A 283 0.23 8.11 -4.28
N VAL A 284 0.66 7.00 -4.88
CA VAL A 284 0.40 6.67 -6.29
C VAL A 284 -1.10 6.60 -6.59
N ALA A 285 -1.93 6.24 -5.59
CA ALA A 285 -3.38 6.20 -5.74
C ALA A 285 -4.03 7.58 -5.95
N ASP A 286 -3.32 8.68 -5.68
CA ASP A 286 -3.80 10.06 -5.79
C ASP A 286 -5.15 10.29 -5.09
N ALA A 287 -5.30 9.65 -3.93
CA ALA A 287 -6.54 9.60 -3.18
C ALA A 287 -6.67 10.82 -2.24
N PRO A 288 -7.89 11.36 -2.05
CA PRO A 288 -8.15 12.48 -1.14
C PRO A 288 -8.00 12.10 0.35
N VAL A 289 -8.10 10.82 0.69
CA VAL A 289 -7.89 10.30 2.05
C VAL A 289 -6.70 9.34 2.06
N LEU A 290 -5.74 9.59 2.94
CA LEU A 290 -4.58 8.73 3.16
C LEU A 290 -4.68 8.08 4.54
N LEU A 291 -4.58 6.76 4.57
CA LEU A 291 -4.54 5.94 5.78
C LEU A 291 -3.11 5.41 5.93
N LEU A 292 -2.40 5.87 6.96
CA LEU A 292 -0.98 5.58 7.16
C LEU A 292 -0.80 4.80 8.46
N ASP A 293 -0.30 3.57 8.36
CA ASP A 293 0.02 2.73 9.52
C ASP A 293 1.52 2.74 9.78
N GLU A 294 1.93 3.39 10.87
CA GLU A 294 3.31 3.46 11.37
C GLU A 294 4.31 3.94 10.29
N PRO A 295 4.07 5.08 9.59
CA PRO A 295 4.82 5.44 8.38
C PRO A 295 6.30 5.70 8.63
N THR A 296 6.70 6.14 9.83
CA THR A 296 8.12 6.36 10.17
C THR A 296 8.79 5.18 10.87
N ARG A 297 8.09 4.05 11.04
CA ARG A 297 8.66 2.88 11.70
C ARG A 297 9.88 2.36 10.93
N SER A 298 10.93 1.99 11.67
CA SER A 298 12.18 1.44 11.10
C SER A 298 12.94 2.40 10.17
N LEU A 299 12.66 3.71 10.28
CA LEU A 299 13.46 4.77 9.66
C LEU A 299 14.41 5.38 10.70
N ASP A 300 15.58 5.83 10.24
CA ASP A 300 16.44 6.70 11.03
C ASP A 300 15.81 8.09 11.25
N LEU A 301 16.38 8.90 12.15
CA LEU A 301 15.84 10.20 12.51
C LEU A 301 15.70 11.17 11.33
N LEU A 302 16.63 11.14 10.37
CA LEU A 302 16.62 12.02 9.20
C LEU A 302 15.53 11.58 8.23
N ALA A 303 15.46 10.28 7.91
CA ALA A 303 14.45 9.72 7.04
C ALA A 303 13.03 9.86 7.63
N ALA A 304 12.88 9.65 8.94
CA ALA A 304 11.62 9.90 9.63
C ALA A 304 11.22 11.38 9.56
N GLY A 305 12.17 12.29 9.75
CA GLY A 305 11.96 13.74 9.59
C GLY A 305 11.45 14.12 8.19
N ALA A 306 12.06 13.55 7.15
CA ALA A 306 11.64 13.77 5.76
C ALA A 306 10.21 13.25 5.49
N VAL A 307 9.87 12.06 5.99
CA VAL A 307 8.51 11.49 5.86
C VAL A 307 7.48 12.36 6.60
N ARG A 308 7.78 12.82 7.81
CA ARG A 308 6.90 13.74 8.56
C ARG A 308 6.67 15.05 7.81
N ALA A 309 7.73 15.63 7.24
CA ALA A 309 7.62 16.84 6.42
C ALA A 309 6.76 16.61 5.17
N LEU A 310 6.94 15.46 4.50
CA LEU A 310 6.12 15.07 3.34
C LEU A 310 4.64 14.93 3.71
N ILE A 311 4.31 14.28 4.84
CA ILE A 311 2.91 14.12 5.30
C ILE A 311 2.27 15.49 5.53
N ARG A 312 2.95 16.40 6.25
CA ARG A 312 2.44 17.76 6.49
C ARG A 312 2.21 18.53 5.19
N ARG A 313 3.16 18.43 4.26
CA ARG A 313 3.06 19.07 2.94
C ARG A 313 1.84 18.57 2.18
N ILE A 314 1.63 17.26 2.13
CA ILE A 314 0.48 16.66 1.43
C ILE A 314 -0.85 17.07 2.07
N ALA A 315 -0.92 17.14 3.40
CA ALA A 315 -2.13 17.58 4.08
C ALA A 315 -2.44 19.07 3.82
N ARG A 316 -1.45 19.94 4.02
CA ARG A 316 -1.63 21.40 3.97
C ARG A 316 -1.66 21.96 2.55
N ASP A 317 -0.72 21.56 1.70
CA ASP A 317 -0.55 22.17 0.38
C ASP A 317 -1.47 21.52 -0.66
N GLU A 318 -1.74 20.21 -0.53
CA GLU A 318 -2.60 19.47 -1.47
C GLU A 318 -4.04 19.27 -0.94
N GLY A 319 -4.33 19.71 0.29
CA GLY A 319 -5.66 19.62 0.91
C GLY A 319 -6.14 18.19 1.16
N ARG A 320 -5.22 17.22 1.22
CA ARG A 320 -5.57 15.81 1.47
C ARG A 320 -5.77 15.56 2.95
N THR A 321 -6.66 14.62 3.26
CA THR A 321 -6.92 14.22 4.65
C THR A 321 -6.06 13.03 5.01
N VAL A 322 -5.41 13.07 6.17
CA VAL A 322 -4.50 12.01 6.61
C VAL A 322 -4.98 11.44 7.94
N LEU A 323 -5.18 10.13 8.01
CA LEU A 323 -5.34 9.39 9.26
C LEU A 323 -4.06 8.59 9.52
N LEU A 324 -3.31 9.02 10.54
CA LEU A 324 -2.00 8.50 10.90
C LEU A 324 -2.12 7.61 12.15
N ALA A 325 -1.92 6.30 12.01
CA ALA A 325 -1.79 5.40 13.14
C ALA A 325 -0.33 5.28 13.57
N THR A 326 -0.07 5.49 14.86
CA THR A 326 1.27 5.40 15.43
C THR A 326 1.23 5.02 16.91
N HIS A 327 2.34 4.59 17.47
CA HIS A 327 2.55 4.48 18.91
C HIS A 327 3.52 5.56 19.44
N ASP A 328 4.08 6.36 18.54
CA ASP A 328 5.04 7.42 18.87
C ASP A 328 4.33 8.76 19.09
N LEU A 329 4.34 9.24 20.33
CA LEU A 329 3.77 10.54 20.69
C LEU A 329 4.53 11.71 20.05
N ALA A 330 5.84 11.58 19.81
CA ALA A 330 6.62 12.63 19.17
C ALA A 330 6.22 12.79 17.70
N GLU A 331 5.86 11.69 17.02
CA GLU A 331 5.32 11.74 15.67
C GLU A 331 3.98 12.49 15.63
N VAL A 332 3.09 12.19 16.59
CA VAL A 332 1.79 12.87 16.72
C VAL A 332 1.97 14.37 16.93
N GLY A 333 2.77 14.77 17.94
CA GLY A 333 2.99 16.19 18.25
C GLY A 333 3.67 16.96 17.10
N ALA A 334 4.44 16.27 16.26
CA ALA A 334 5.12 16.90 15.13
C ALA A 334 4.24 17.08 13.89
N VAL A 335 3.20 16.27 13.69
CA VAL A 335 2.53 16.13 12.38
C VAL A 335 1.02 16.30 12.45
N CYS A 336 0.38 15.94 13.55
CA CYS A 336 -1.07 15.90 13.65
C CYS A 336 -1.66 17.22 14.13
N ASP A 337 -2.83 17.57 13.59
CA ASP A 337 -3.64 18.68 14.07
C ASP A 337 -4.48 18.24 15.29
N ARG A 338 -5.03 17.03 15.26
CA ARG A 338 -5.74 16.39 16.39
C ARG A 338 -5.34 14.92 16.49
N ALA A 339 -5.52 14.31 17.66
CA ALA A 339 -5.25 12.89 17.81
C ALA A 339 -6.21 12.18 18.76
N ALA A 340 -6.60 10.95 18.46
CA ALA A 340 -7.32 10.07 19.37
C ALA A 340 -6.37 9.11 20.07
N ILE A 341 -6.49 9.01 21.40
CA ILE A 341 -5.84 7.95 22.19
C ILE A 341 -6.72 6.71 22.14
N LEU A 342 -6.21 5.65 21.51
CA LEU A 342 -6.87 4.35 21.38
C LEU A 342 -6.23 3.33 22.33
N VAL A 343 -7.04 2.77 23.23
CA VAL A 343 -6.59 1.74 24.19
C VAL A 343 -7.63 0.63 24.26
N GLY A 344 -7.19 -0.62 24.09
CA GLY A 344 -8.10 -1.78 24.11
C GLY A 344 -9.27 -1.68 23.12
N GLY A 345 -9.02 -1.11 21.93
CA GLY A 345 -10.04 -0.92 20.90
C GLY A 345 -11.06 0.18 21.18
N ARG A 346 -10.86 1.01 22.20
CA ARG A 346 -11.73 2.15 22.56
C ARG A 346 -10.98 3.47 22.41
N VAL A 347 -11.67 4.48 21.89
CA VAL A 347 -11.19 5.87 21.96
C VAL A 347 -11.40 6.36 23.38
N ARG A 348 -10.31 6.67 24.08
CA ARG A 348 -10.34 7.19 25.46
C ARG A 348 -10.53 8.71 25.45
N GLU A 349 -9.80 9.38 24.58
CA GLU A 349 -9.77 10.82 24.50
C GLU A 349 -9.41 11.28 23.08
N ILE A 350 -9.87 12.47 22.70
CA ILE A 350 -9.42 13.17 21.49
C ILE A 350 -8.74 14.47 21.92
N LEU A 351 -7.47 14.60 21.57
CA LEU A 351 -6.60 15.71 21.88
C LEU A 351 -6.61 16.76 20.76
N ALA A 352 -6.62 18.02 21.17
CA ALA A 352 -6.47 19.20 20.29
C ALA A 352 -5.00 19.69 20.29
N PRO A 353 -4.58 20.54 19.33
CA PRO A 353 -3.16 20.91 19.14
C PRO A 353 -2.41 21.33 20.42
N PRO A 354 -2.97 22.16 21.33
CA PRO A 354 -2.26 22.56 22.54
C PRO A 354 -1.86 21.39 23.44
N ALA A 355 -2.67 20.33 23.45
CA ALA A 355 -2.40 19.12 24.23
C ALA A 355 -1.42 18.17 23.53
N LEU A 356 -1.22 18.29 22.22
CA LEU A 356 -0.31 17.44 21.45
C LEU A 356 1.17 17.79 21.66
N THR A 357 1.47 19.04 22.04
CA THR A 357 2.83 19.56 22.22
C THR A 357 3.18 19.84 23.68
N GLY A 358 2.30 19.53 24.62
CA GLY A 358 2.52 19.80 26.05
C GLY A 358 3.48 18.79 26.69
N ASP A 359 4.37 19.28 27.57
CA ASP A 359 5.36 18.46 28.29
C ASP A 359 4.74 17.33 29.14
N GLY A 360 3.45 17.45 29.47
CA GLY A 360 2.68 16.45 30.24
C GLY A 360 2.07 15.32 29.41
N LEU A 361 2.09 15.38 28.07
CA LEU A 361 1.38 14.41 27.23
C LEU A 361 1.84 12.97 27.48
N ALA A 362 3.15 12.75 27.61
CA ALA A 362 3.70 11.42 27.84
C ALA A 362 3.37 10.87 29.24
N ALA A 363 3.21 11.74 30.25
CA ALA A 363 2.77 11.33 31.59
C ALA A 363 1.28 10.99 31.57
N HIS A 364 0.46 11.85 30.97
CA HIS A 364 -0.98 11.64 30.79
C HIS A 364 -1.30 10.35 30.01
N TYR A 365 -0.60 10.14 28.89
CA TYR A 365 -0.74 8.93 28.09
C TYR A 365 -0.42 7.68 28.91
N ARG A 366 0.65 7.70 29.73
CA ARG A 366 1.00 6.56 30.61
C ARG A 366 -0.07 6.28 31.66
N ALA A 367 -0.60 7.32 32.33
CA ALA A 367 -1.68 7.17 33.29
C ALA A 367 -2.92 6.51 32.65
N LEU A 368 -3.30 6.94 31.44
CA LEU A 368 -4.41 6.33 30.70
C LEU A 368 -4.17 4.85 30.34
N LEU A 369 -2.93 4.44 30.10
CA LEU A 369 -2.59 3.04 29.85
C LEU A 369 -2.69 2.22 31.14
N GLU A 370 -2.14 2.73 32.25
CA GLU A 370 -2.18 2.07 33.56
C GLU A 370 -3.62 1.87 34.04
N GLU A 371 -4.48 2.89 33.90
CA GLU A 371 -5.91 2.79 34.21
C GLU A 371 -6.62 1.74 33.34
N ALA A 372 -6.27 1.67 32.05
CA ALA A 372 -6.88 0.72 31.13
C ALA A 372 -6.44 -0.72 31.41
N ASP A 373 -5.18 -0.93 31.79
CA ASP A 373 -4.64 -2.23 32.17
C ASP A 373 -5.26 -2.69 33.49
N ALA A 374 -5.41 -1.80 34.48
CA ALA A 374 -6.09 -2.09 35.75
C ALA A 374 -7.57 -2.44 35.56
N ALA A 375 -8.24 -1.83 34.58
CA ALA A 375 -9.63 -2.13 34.24
C ALA A 375 -9.80 -3.40 33.39
N SER A 376 -8.72 -4.00 32.88
CA SER A 376 -8.78 -5.21 32.06
C SER A 376 -8.87 -6.46 32.96
N PRO A 377 -9.93 -7.29 32.83
CA PRO A 377 -10.16 -8.44 33.73
C PRO A 377 -9.22 -9.64 33.48
N VAL A 378 -7.98 -9.41 33.03
CA VAL A 378 -7.02 -10.45 32.64
C VAL A 378 -5.84 -10.56 33.61
N ALA A 379 -5.69 -9.66 34.59
CA ALA A 379 -4.63 -9.72 35.60
C ALA A 379 -5.08 -10.43 36.90
N GLY A 380 -5.71 -11.60 36.77
CA GLY A 380 -6.24 -12.37 37.90
C GLY A 380 -6.35 -13.86 37.61
N ALA A 381 -5.26 -14.46 37.13
CA ALA A 381 -5.08 -15.92 37.10
C ALA A 381 -3.58 -16.21 37.01
N SER A 382 -2.92 -16.09 38.18
CA SER A 382 -1.61 -16.68 38.44
C SER A 382 -1.77 -18.15 38.81
#